data_AF-A0A538GLP9-F1
#
_entry.id   AF-A0A538GLP9-F1
#
_cell.length_a   1.000
_cell.length_b   1.000
_cell.length_c   1.000
_cell.angle_alpha   90.00
_cell.angle_beta   90.00
_cell.angle_gamma   90.00
#
_symmetry.space_group_name_H-M   'P 1'
#
loop_
_entity.id
_entity.type
_entity.pdbx_description
1 polymer ?
#
loop_
_entity_poly.entity_id
_entity_poly.type
_entity_poly.pdbx_seq_one_letter_code
_entity_poly.pdbx_strand_id
1 'polypeptide(L)'
;MKRALIVLAAVVLAAAAALVAYGLYKKHEGRDVRGSSSVEFVTTQAKRPPKLPTSVFWPTYRYDAGRNGAPRGIPASTRPPFKVRWYFRGRALVEFPPTIAYGRLYFANANGKLFAVDIKLHGAVWQRWTRRCTAATPAVADHTVFMTFLNKPPCNADRSGLDGETIAMDADTGKVRWRVRMGP
;
A
#
# COMPACT_ATOMS: atom_id res chain seq x y z
N MET A 1 26.21 -4.47 63.92
CA MET A 1 27.08 -4.24 62.73
C MET A 1 26.59 -4.96 61.47
N LYS A 2 26.31 -6.28 61.47
CA LYS A 2 25.85 -7.02 60.28
C LYS A 2 24.54 -6.51 59.64
N ARG A 3 23.54 -6.16 60.46
CA ARG A 3 22.24 -5.63 59.95
C ARG A 3 22.39 -4.27 59.25
N ALA A 4 23.25 -3.39 59.76
CA ALA A 4 23.51 -2.09 59.15
C ALA A 4 24.23 -2.23 57.79
N LEU A 5 25.16 -3.19 57.67
CA LEU A 5 25.83 -3.50 56.40
C LEU A 5 24.87 -4.07 55.35
N ILE A 6 23.91 -4.91 55.76
CA ILE A 6 22.88 -5.46 54.85
C ILE A 6 21.96 -4.35 54.36
N VAL A 7 21.53 -3.44 55.24
CA VAL A 7 20.71 -2.27 54.86
C VAL A 7 21.48 -1.36 53.90
N LEU A 8 22.76 -1.08 54.19
CA LEU A 8 23.59 -0.28 53.30
C LEU A 8 23.75 -0.93 51.92
N ALA A 9 24.01 -2.23 51.87
CA ALA A 9 24.12 -2.97 50.60
C ALA A 9 22.80 -2.96 49.81
N ALA A 10 21.65 -3.10 50.48
CA ALA A 10 20.34 -3.03 49.85
C ALA A 10 20.05 -1.63 49.26
N VAL A 11 20.43 -0.57 49.98
CA VAL A 11 20.27 0.82 49.51
C VAL A 11 21.15 1.08 48.27
N VAL A 12 22.40 0.59 48.29
CA VAL A 12 23.32 0.73 47.15
C VAL A 12 22.79 -0.02 45.92
N LEU A 13 22.26 -1.24 46.10
CA LEU A 13 21.66 -2.03 45.02
C LEU A 13 20.41 -1.34 44.44
N ALA A 14 19.54 -0.80 45.31
CA ALA A 14 18.36 -0.07 44.85
C ALA A 14 18.74 1.21 44.08
N ALA A 15 19.75 1.95 44.53
CA ALA A 15 20.26 3.12 43.84
C ALA A 15 20.86 2.76 42.46
N ALA A 16 21.62 1.67 42.39
CA ALA A 16 22.17 1.18 41.13
C ALA A 16 21.07 0.76 40.14
N ALA A 17 20.05 0.05 40.61
CA ALA A 17 18.90 -0.35 39.79
C ALA A 17 18.13 0.88 39.26
N ALA A 18 17.92 1.89 40.10
CA ALA A 18 17.27 3.14 39.69
C ALA A 18 18.07 3.89 38.62
N LEU A 19 19.41 3.95 38.75
CA LEU A 19 20.28 4.57 37.75
C LEU A 19 20.24 3.83 36.40
N VAL A 20 20.25 2.49 36.42
CA VAL A 20 20.12 1.67 35.20
C VAL A 20 18.76 1.89 34.54
N ALA A 21 17.67 1.88 35.31
CA ALA A 21 16.33 2.14 34.80
C ALA A 21 16.21 3.53 34.18
N TYR A 22 16.78 4.56 34.82
CA TYR A 22 16.83 5.92 34.28
C TYR A 22 17.62 6.02 32.98
N GLY A 23 18.78 5.36 32.91
CA GLY A 23 19.59 5.30 31.69
C GLY A 23 18.85 4.62 30.53
N LEU A 24 18.14 3.52 30.80
CA LEU A 24 17.31 2.84 29.80
C LEU A 24 16.13 3.71 29.36
N TYR A 25 15.45 4.38 30.29
CA TYR A 25 14.37 5.32 29.98
C TYR A 25 14.87 6.44 29.06
N LYS A 26 16.00 7.08 29.39
CA LYS A 26 16.60 8.13 28.54
C LYS A 26 17.03 7.64 27.17
N LYS A 27 17.43 6.37 27.04
CA LYS A 27 17.79 5.75 25.76
C LYS A 27 16.56 5.43 24.89
N HIS A 28 15.41 5.15 25.51
CA HIS A 28 14.15 4.80 24.83
C HIS A 28 13.18 5.97 24.70
N GLU A 29 13.42 7.08 25.37
CA GLU A 29 12.77 8.37 25.08
C GLU A 29 13.05 8.70 23.62
N GLY A 30 12.03 8.50 22.78
CA GLY A 30 12.08 8.90 21.39
C GLY A 30 12.48 10.37 21.33
N ARG A 31 13.52 10.68 20.56
CA ARG A 31 13.88 12.09 20.33
C ARG A 31 12.73 12.74 19.59
N ASP A 32 12.10 13.72 20.24
CA ASP A 32 11.25 14.67 19.53
C ASP A 32 12.10 15.40 18.50
N VAL A 33 11.92 15.05 17.22
CA VAL A 33 12.52 15.79 16.11
C VAL A 33 11.72 17.06 15.94
N ARG A 34 12.07 18.10 16.70
CA ARG A 34 11.63 19.46 16.39
C ARG A 34 12.46 19.94 15.21
N GLY A 35 11.79 20.34 14.13
CA GLY A 35 12.45 20.95 12.97
C GLY A 35 13.35 22.10 13.43
N SER A 36 14.57 22.15 12.88
CA SER A 36 15.55 23.17 13.23
C SER A 36 14.98 24.57 12.96
N SER A 37 15.02 25.47 13.95
CA SER A 37 14.63 26.87 13.80
C SER A 37 15.66 27.69 13.00
N SER A 38 16.81 27.11 12.66
CA SER A 38 17.89 27.79 11.92
C SER A 38 18.04 27.31 10.47
N VAL A 39 17.27 26.31 10.06
CA VAL A 39 17.19 25.88 8.66
C VAL A 39 15.78 26.17 8.21
N GLU A 40 15.60 27.28 7.51
CA GLU A 40 14.32 27.54 6.86
C GLU A 40 13.98 26.35 5.98
N PHE A 41 12.73 25.89 6.09
CA PHE A 41 12.16 24.97 5.13
C PHE A 41 12.14 25.70 3.80
N VAL A 42 13.20 25.54 2.99
CA VAL A 42 13.19 25.96 1.60
C VAL A 42 12.03 25.19 0.99
N THR A 43 10.93 25.91 0.78
CA THR A 43 9.78 25.34 0.11
C THR A 43 10.28 25.08 -1.30
N THR A 44 10.75 23.86 -1.58
CA THR A 44 10.90 23.42 -2.95
C THR A 44 9.49 23.57 -3.49
N GLN A 45 9.29 24.64 -4.25
CA GLN A 45 8.01 24.99 -4.83
C GLN A 45 7.47 23.69 -5.40
N ALA A 46 6.38 23.18 -4.78
CA ALA A 46 5.89 21.84 -5.09
C ALA A 46 5.77 21.78 -6.60
N LYS A 47 6.61 20.95 -7.23
CA LYS A 47 6.74 20.88 -8.69
C LYS A 47 5.32 20.86 -9.22
N ARG A 48 4.94 21.91 -9.97
CA ARG A 48 3.57 22.10 -10.44
C ARG A 48 3.08 20.74 -10.91
N PRO A 49 2.01 20.17 -10.32
CA PRO A 49 1.61 18.83 -10.64
C PRO A 49 1.51 18.76 -12.16
N PRO A 50 2.17 17.78 -12.80
CA PRO A 50 2.13 17.64 -14.24
C PRO A 50 0.66 17.74 -14.67
N LYS A 51 0.39 18.46 -15.78
CA LYS A 51 -0.96 18.56 -16.33
C LYS A 51 -1.57 17.17 -16.29
N LEU A 52 -2.67 17.02 -15.56
CA LEU A 52 -3.35 15.74 -15.43
C LEU A 52 -3.55 15.20 -16.85
N PRO A 53 -3.20 13.93 -17.11
CA PRO A 53 -3.47 13.34 -18.40
C PRO A 53 -4.93 13.61 -18.76
N THR A 54 -5.20 13.92 -20.03
CA THR A 54 -6.56 14.06 -20.55
C THR A 54 -7.36 12.75 -20.45
N SER A 55 -6.70 11.66 -20.04
CA SER A 55 -7.26 10.39 -19.61
C SER A 55 -7.42 10.34 -18.09
N VAL A 56 -8.54 9.79 -17.62
CA VAL A 56 -8.79 9.55 -16.19
C VAL A 56 -7.59 8.81 -15.57
N PHE A 57 -6.96 9.41 -14.57
CA PHE A 57 -5.90 8.79 -13.77
C PHE A 57 -6.46 8.45 -12.39
N TRP A 58 -6.67 7.16 -12.14
CA TRP A 58 -7.24 6.59 -10.92
C TRP A 58 -6.23 5.62 -10.30
N PRO A 59 -5.27 6.12 -9.51
CA PRO A 59 -4.08 5.35 -9.15
C PRO A 59 -4.27 4.35 -7.99
N THR A 60 -5.33 4.48 -7.21
CA THR A 60 -5.52 3.70 -5.98
C THR A 60 -7.00 3.45 -5.67
N TYR A 61 -7.25 2.66 -4.63
CA TYR A 61 -8.60 2.41 -4.11
C TYR A 61 -9.33 3.73 -3.81
N ARG A 62 -10.53 3.88 -4.39
CA ARG A 62 -11.37 5.07 -4.26
C ARG A 62 -10.70 6.40 -4.68
N TYR A 63 -9.97 6.35 -5.79
CA TYR A 63 -9.41 7.47 -6.54
C TYR A 63 -8.16 8.10 -5.93
N ASP A 64 -8.26 8.63 -4.72
CA ASP A 64 -7.17 9.35 -4.05
C ASP A 64 -6.99 8.89 -2.59
N ALA A 65 -6.00 9.46 -1.90
CA ALA A 65 -5.75 9.17 -0.49
C ALA A 65 -6.93 9.53 0.43
N GLY A 66 -7.81 10.45 -0.01
CA GLY A 66 -9.05 10.80 0.69
C GLY A 66 -10.17 9.79 0.51
N ARG A 67 -10.00 8.80 -0.39
CA ARG A 67 -10.96 7.74 -0.69
C ARG A 67 -12.34 8.25 -1.11
N ASN A 68 -12.35 9.37 -1.82
CA ASN A 68 -13.57 10.07 -2.23
C ASN A 68 -14.39 9.28 -3.26
N GLY A 69 -13.77 8.35 -3.99
CA GLY A 69 -14.47 7.49 -4.94
C GLY A 69 -14.99 8.21 -6.19
N ALA A 70 -14.49 9.41 -6.47
CA ALA A 70 -14.78 10.15 -7.69
C ALA A 70 -13.61 11.09 -8.04
N PRO A 71 -13.24 11.21 -9.32
CA PRO A 71 -12.30 12.22 -9.76
C PRO A 71 -12.82 13.62 -9.55
N ARG A 72 -11.91 14.57 -9.31
CA ARG A 72 -12.26 15.98 -9.25
C ARG A 72 -12.66 16.48 -10.64
N GLY A 73 -13.68 17.32 -10.70
CA GLY A 73 -14.09 17.99 -11.94
C GLY A 73 -14.91 17.12 -12.90
N ILE A 74 -15.59 16.07 -12.43
CA ILE A 74 -16.64 15.42 -13.23
C ILE A 74 -17.70 16.48 -13.57
N PRO A 75 -18.03 16.71 -14.86
CA PRO A 75 -19.07 17.65 -15.23
C PRO A 75 -20.42 17.26 -14.61
N ALA A 76 -21.18 18.22 -14.10
CA ALA A 76 -22.53 17.99 -13.55
C ALA A 76 -23.51 17.38 -14.58
N SER A 77 -23.21 17.50 -15.88
CA SER A 77 -23.92 16.83 -16.96
C SER A 77 -23.71 15.31 -16.99
N THR A 78 -22.72 14.78 -16.28
CA THR A 78 -22.48 13.33 -16.14
C THR A 78 -23.47 12.76 -15.14
N ARG A 79 -24.70 12.57 -15.59
CA ARG A 79 -25.81 12.05 -14.78
C ARG A 79 -26.50 10.87 -15.48
N PRO A 80 -27.16 9.98 -14.73
CA PRO A 80 -27.94 8.89 -15.30
C PRO A 80 -29.01 9.37 -16.32
N PRO A 81 -29.46 8.49 -17.23
CA PRO A 81 -29.10 7.07 -17.33
C PRO A 81 -27.74 6.85 -18.01
N PHE A 82 -26.90 6.01 -17.40
CA PHE A 82 -25.65 5.57 -18.01
C PHE A 82 -25.93 4.44 -19.03
N LYS A 83 -25.14 4.40 -20.10
CA LYS A 83 -25.17 3.32 -21.11
C LYS A 83 -23.86 2.55 -21.08
N VAL A 84 -23.95 1.23 -21.14
CA VAL A 84 -22.77 0.36 -21.27
C VAL A 84 -22.08 0.66 -22.59
N ARG A 85 -20.79 1.02 -22.55
CA ARG A 85 -19.98 1.27 -23.74
C ARG A 85 -19.21 0.03 -24.19
N TRP A 86 -18.73 -0.76 -23.22
CA TRP A 86 -18.02 -2.01 -23.45
C TRP A 86 -18.01 -2.83 -22.16
N TYR A 87 -17.64 -4.11 -22.26
CA TYR A 87 -17.38 -4.97 -21.12
C TYR A 87 -16.18 -5.87 -21.40
N PHE A 88 -15.50 -6.31 -20.35
CA PHE A 88 -14.41 -7.28 -20.42
C PHE A 88 -14.72 -8.47 -19.52
N ARG A 89 -14.53 -9.70 -20.03
CA ARG A 89 -14.84 -10.93 -19.27
C ARG A 89 -13.62 -11.37 -18.44
N GLY A 90 -13.65 -11.06 -17.15
CA GLY A 90 -12.64 -11.49 -16.16
C GLY A 90 -12.68 -12.99 -15.81
N ARG A 91 -13.74 -13.71 -16.20
CA ARG A 91 -13.93 -15.17 -16.06
C ARG A 91 -13.93 -15.73 -14.62
N ALA A 92 -13.87 -14.88 -13.62
CA ALA A 92 -14.06 -15.22 -12.20
C ALA A 92 -14.55 -13.97 -11.46
N LEU A 93 -14.93 -14.13 -10.19
CA LEU A 93 -15.34 -13.02 -9.33
C LEU A 93 -14.27 -11.91 -9.32
N VAL A 94 -14.71 -10.67 -9.46
CA VAL A 94 -13.89 -9.47 -9.28
C VAL A 94 -14.40 -8.78 -8.03
N GLU A 95 -13.72 -9.03 -6.91
CA GLU A 95 -14.12 -8.52 -5.60
C GLU A 95 -13.64 -7.08 -5.37
N PHE A 96 -12.42 -6.78 -5.82
CA PHE A 96 -11.80 -5.46 -5.63
C PHE A 96 -11.90 -4.61 -6.89
N PRO A 97 -12.22 -3.30 -6.76
CA PRO A 97 -12.35 -2.43 -7.91
C PRO A 97 -11.01 -2.23 -8.63
N PRO A 98 -11.04 -1.85 -9.93
CA PRO A 98 -9.85 -1.64 -10.71
C PRO A 98 -9.14 -0.31 -10.41
N THR A 99 -7.92 -0.17 -10.91
CA THR A 99 -7.25 1.13 -11.11
C THR A 99 -7.07 1.46 -12.58
N ILE A 100 -6.93 2.75 -12.87
CA ILE A 100 -6.81 3.26 -14.23
C ILE A 100 -5.57 4.15 -14.32
N ALA A 101 -4.62 3.78 -15.16
CA ALA A 101 -3.47 4.62 -15.48
C ALA A 101 -2.84 4.18 -16.79
N TYR A 102 -2.06 5.06 -17.40
CA TYR A 102 -1.25 4.71 -18.57
C TYR A 102 -2.09 4.11 -19.73
N GLY A 103 -3.32 4.62 -19.92
CA GLY A 103 -4.26 4.13 -20.94
C GLY A 103 -4.89 2.76 -20.67
N ARG A 104 -4.70 2.21 -19.47
CA ARG A 104 -5.08 0.84 -19.12
C ARG A 104 -5.84 0.76 -17.81
N LEU A 105 -6.64 -0.30 -17.69
CA LEU A 105 -7.37 -0.68 -16.50
C LEU A 105 -6.72 -1.93 -15.90
N TYR A 106 -6.33 -1.86 -14.63
CA TYR A 106 -5.66 -2.94 -13.90
C TYR A 106 -6.58 -3.51 -12.82
N PHE A 107 -6.73 -4.83 -12.78
CA PHE A 107 -7.53 -5.52 -11.76
C PHE A 107 -7.15 -6.98 -11.64
N ALA A 108 -7.50 -7.60 -10.51
CA ALA A 108 -7.35 -9.03 -10.29
C ALA A 108 -8.71 -9.70 -10.05
N ASN A 109 -8.80 -10.97 -10.40
CA ASN A 109 -9.96 -11.81 -10.10
C ASN A 109 -9.65 -12.83 -8.98
N ALA A 110 -10.69 -13.44 -8.42
CA ALA A 110 -10.60 -14.37 -7.30
C ALA A 110 -9.78 -15.65 -7.59
N ASN A 111 -9.57 -15.99 -8.87
CA ASN A 111 -8.69 -17.11 -9.26
C ASN A 111 -7.19 -16.72 -9.21
N GLY A 112 -6.85 -15.52 -8.75
CA GLY A 112 -5.48 -15.03 -8.70
C GLY A 112 -4.93 -14.73 -10.08
N LYS A 113 -5.76 -14.18 -10.98
CA LYS A 113 -5.30 -13.67 -12.28
C LYS A 113 -5.39 -12.15 -12.28
N LEU A 114 -4.25 -11.51 -12.53
CA LEU A 114 -4.12 -10.07 -12.72
C LEU A 114 -4.19 -9.73 -14.22
N PHE A 115 -4.87 -8.63 -14.54
CA PHE A 115 -5.10 -8.16 -15.89
C PHE A 115 -4.63 -6.71 -16.02
N ALA A 116 -4.08 -6.38 -17.20
CA ALA A 116 -4.14 -5.03 -17.75
C ALA A 116 -4.97 -5.05 -19.02
N VAL A 117 -5.98 -4.18 -19.07
CA VAL A 117 -6.90 -4.05 -20.19
C VAL A 117 -6.71 -2.68 -20.84
N ASP A 118 -6.52 -2.65 -22.15
CA ASP A 118 -6.49 -1.41 -22.91
C ASP A 118 -7.87 -0.77 -22.94
N ILE A 119 -7.97 0.50 -22.56
CA ILE A 119 -9.26 1.19 -22.43
C ILE A 119 -9.85 1.57 -23.79
N LYS A 120 -9.04 1.65 -24.86
CA LYS A 120 -9.52 1.96 -26.21
C LYS A 120 -9.85 0.71 -27.00
N LEU A 121 -9.01 -0.32 -26.89
CA LEU A 121 -9.18 -1.59 -27.60
C LEU A 121 -10.08 -2.58 -26.85
N HIS A 122 -10.35 -2.32 -25.57
CA HIS A 122 -11.16 -3.15 -24.67
C HIS A 122 -10.65 -4.60 -24.53
N GLY A 123 -9.37 -4.81 -24.83
CA GLY A 123 -8.69 -6.11 -24.82
C GLY A 123 -7.59 -6.17 -23.77
N ALA A 124 -7.22 -7.38 -23.35
CA ALA A 124 -6.12 -7.56 -22.43
C ALA A 124 -4.78 -7.27 -23.13
N VAL A 125 -4.01 -6.33 -22.59
CA VAL A 125 -2.61 -6.07 -23.00
C VAL A 125 -1.72 -7.16 -22.45
N TRP A 126 -1.91 -7.50 -21.17
CA TRP A 126 -1.24 -8.62 -20.54
C TRP A 126 -2.11 -9.24 -19.45
N GLN A 127 -1.77 -10.48 -19.11
CA GLN A 127 -2.40 -11.23 -18.05
C GLN A 127 -1.34 -12.00 -17.27
N ARG A 128 -1.48 -12.08 -15.95
CA ARG A 128 -0.54 -12.80 -15.10
C ARG A 128 -1.28 -13.65 -14.08
N TRP A 129 -0.93 -14.93 -14.05
CA TRP A 129 -1.34 -15.84 -12.99
C TRP A 129 -0.43 -15.64 -11.79
N THR A 130 -1.01 -15.22 -10.67
CA THR A 130 -0.35 -15.19 -9.36
C THR A 130 -0.73 -16.41 -8.53
N ARG A 131 -1.87 -17.06 -8.85
CA ARG A 131 -2.37 -18.26 -8.15
C ARG A 131 -2.49 -18.05 -6.63
N ARG A 132 -2.76 -16.80 -6.24
CA ARG A 132 -2.94 -16.37 -4.87
C ARG A 132 -4.26 -15.65 -4.73
N CYS A 133 -4.80 -15.70 -3.53
CA CYS A 133 -6.05 -15.05 -3.19
C CYS A 133 -5.89 -13.54 -3.25
N THR A 134 -6.83 -12.88 -3.93
CA THR A 134 -6.84 -11.42 -4.08
C THR A 134 -7.30 -10.77 -2.78
N ALA A 135 -6.65 -9.67 -2.40
CA ALA A 135 -6.94 -8.97 -1.14
C ALA A 135 -7.20 -7.47 -1.29
N ALA A 136 -6.94 -6.91 -2.48
CA ALA A 136 -6.84 -5.47 -2.65
C ALA A 136 -7.07 -5.02 -4.09
N THR A 137 -7.39 -3.74 -4.23
CA THR A 137 -7.28 -3.00 -5.50
C THR A 137 -5.81 -2.80 -5.84
N PRO A 138 -5.36 -3.01 -7.09
CA PRO A 138 -4.00 -2.70 -7.50
C PRO A 138 -3.71 -1.21 -7.31
N ALA A 139 -2.49 -0.83 -6.94
CA ALA A 139 -2.04 0.56 -6.94
C ALA A 139 -1.09 0.82 -8.11
N VAL A 140 -1.02 2.05 -8.60
CA VAL A 140 -0.12 2.42 -9.70
C VAL A 140 0.64 3.71 -9.42
N ALA A 141 1.95 3.67 -9.64
CA ALA A 141 2.86 4.82 -9.55
C ALA A 141 4.12 4.52 -10.38
N ASP A 142 4.78 5.54 -10.90
CA ASP A 142 6.07 5.41 -11.60
C ASP A 142 6.11 4.27 -12.65
N HIS A 143 5.06 4.22 -13.47
CA HIS A 143 4.87 3.22 -14.52
C HIS A 143 4.93 1.76 -14.02
N THR A 144 4.53 1.59 -12.77
CA THR A 144 4.58 0.33 -12.01
C THR A 144 3.21 0.04 -11.41
N VAL A 145 2.77 -1.20 -11.54
CA VAL A 145 1.56 -1.75 -10.92
C VAL A 145 1.96 -2.55 -9.71
N PHE A 146 1.44 -2.17 -8.55
CA PHE A 146 1.60 -2.84 -7.28
C PHE A 146 0.35 -3.63 -6.96
N MET A 147 0.51 -4.88 -6.55
CA MET A 147 -0.60 -5.71 -6.14
C MET A 147 -0.21 -6.57 -4.95
N THR A 148 -1.12 -6.63 -3.99
CA THR A 148 -0.99 -7.40 -2.75
C THR A 148 -1.96 -8.57 -2.78
N PHE A 149 -1.44 -9.75 -2.46
CA PHE A 149 -2.17 -11.00 -2.38
C PHE A 149 -2.05 -11.61 -0.99
N LEU A 150 -3.09 -12.34 -0.59
CA LEU A 150 -3.05 -13.24 0.56
C LEU A 150 -2.31 -14.54 0.17
N ASN A 151 -2.58 -15.59 0.94
CA ASN A 151 -2.07 -16.93 0.72
C ASN A 151 -2.55 -17.55 -0.59
N LYS A 152 -1.87 -18.63 -0.96
CA LYS A 152 -2.38 -19.53 -2.00
C LYS A 152 -3.67 -20.19 -1.50
N PRO A 153 -4.65 -20.49 -2.39
CA PRO A 153 -5.89 -21.15 -2.01
C PRO A 153 -5.67 -22.38 -1.09
N PRO A 154 -6.59 -22.66 -0.15
CA PRO A 154 -7.87 -21.97 0.04
C PRO A 154 -7.73 -20.58 0.69
N CYS A 155 -8.52 -19.61 0.22
CA CYS A 155 -8.37 -18.19 0.61
C CYS A 155 -8.79 -17.89 2.05
N ASN A 156 -9.61 -18.77 2.63
CA ASN A 156 -10.08 -18.74 4.00
C ASN A 156 -9.34 -19.76 4.89
N ALA A 157 -8.11 -20.12 4.52
CA ALA A 157 -7.29 -21.01 5.34
C ALA A 157 -7.09 -20.40 6.73
N ASP A 158 -7.31 -21.21 7.77
CA ASP A 158 -7.04 -20.87 9.16
C ASP A 158 -6.01 -21.86 9.70
N ARG A 159 -4.73 -21.56 9.46
CA ARG A 159 -3.59 -22.36 9.91
C ARG A 159 -2.39 -21.45 10.12
N SER A 160 -1.42 -21.90 10.90
CA SER A 160 -0.14 -21.21 11.03
C SER A 160 0.70 -21.27 9.75
N GLY A 161 1.57 -20.28 9.54
CA GLY A 161 2.51 -20.24 8.42
C GLY A 161 1.92 -19.79 7.08
N LEU A 162 0.80 -19.06 7.09
CA LEU A 162 0.25 -18.45 5.88
C LEU A 162 1.09 -17.26 5.43
N ASP A 163 1.34 -17.22 4.13
CA ASP A 163 2.10 -16.16 3.48
C ASP A 163 1.23 -15.25 2.63
N GLY A 164 1.59 -13.98 2.55
CA GLY A 164 1.14 -13.04 1.54
C GLY A 164 2.26 -12.75 0.54
N GLU A 165 1.90 -12.07 -0.54
CA GLU A 165 2.88 -11.58 -1.51
C GLU A 165 2.49 -10.21 -2.01
N THR A 166 3.43 -9.27 -2.02
CA THR A 166 3.32 -8.04 -2.80
C THR A 166 4.22 -8.16 -4.02
N ILE A 167 3.66 -7.86 -5.19
CA ILE A 167 4.39 -7.81 -6.45
C ILE A 167 4.34 -6.40 -7.02
N ALA A 168 5.46 -5.99 -7.62
CA ALA A 168 5.53 -4.81 -8.47
C ALA A 168 5.83 -5.25 -9.90
N MET A 169 5.08 -4.74 -10.86
CA MET A 169 5.23 -5.06 -12.27
C MET A 169 5.29 -3.81 -13.11
N ASP A 170 6.01 -3.91 -14.21
CA ASP A 170 5.96 -2.92 -15.27
C ASP A 170 4.53 -2.80 -15.85
N ALA A 171 4.04 -1.56 -15.96
CA ALA A 171 2.67 -1.29 -16.36
C ALA A 171 2.34 -1.70 -17.81
N ASP A 172 3.30 -1.59 -18.72
CA ASP A 172 3.09 -1.90 -20.14
C ASP A 172 3.15 -3.40 -20.42
N THR A 173 4.06 -4.09 -19.76
CA THR A 173 4.43 -5.48 -20.11
C THR A 173 3.93 -6.53 -19.10
N GLY A 174 3.60 -6.13 -17.88
CA GLY A 174 3.30 -7.08 -16.79
C GLY A 174 4.53 -7.87 -16.32
N LYS A 175 5.74 -7.46 -16.74
CA LYS A 175 7.00 -8.05 -16.26
C LYS A 175 7.19 -7.66 -14.80
N VAL A 176 7.44 -8.66 -13.95
CA VAL A 176 7.70 -8.44 -12.52
C VAL A 176 9.03 -7.72 -12.37
N ARG A 177 9.00 -6.57 -11.70
CA ARG A 177 10.17 -5.80 -11.29
C ARG A 177 10.75 -6.37 -10.00
N TRP A 178 9.88 -6.62 -9.03
CA TRP A 178 10.23 -7.28 -7.77
C TRP A 178 9.01 -7.94 -7.14
N ARG A 179 9.27 -8.82 -6.16
CA ARG A 179 8.25 -9.42 -5.31
C ARG A 179 8.78 -9.52 -3.88
N VAL A 180 7.89 -9.38 -2.91
CA VAL A 180 8.20 -9.51 -1.48
C VAL A 180 7.15 -10.41 -0.84
N ARG A 181 7.60 -11.41 -0.10
CA ARG A 181 6.72 -12.24 0.74
C ARG A 181 6.38 -11.47 2.01
N MET A 182 5.11 -11.51 2.41
CA MET A 182 4.61 -10.83 3.60
C MET A 182 4.09 -11.87 4.59
N GLY A 183 4.40 -11.74 5.89
CA GLY A 183 4.10 -12.80 6.86
C GLY A 183 5.02 -14.03 6.71
N PRO A 184 4.82 -15.06 7.56
CA PRO A 184 5.61 -16.30 7.57
C PRO A 184 5.46 -17.20 6.34
#